data_AF-A0A9D8J209-F1
#
_entry.id   AF-A0A9D8J209-F1
#
_cell.length_a   1.000
_cell.length_b   1.000
_cell.length_c   1.000
_cell.angle_alpha   90.00
_cell.angle_beta   90.00
_cell.angle_gamma   90.00
#
_symmetry.space_group_name_H-M   'P 1'
#
loop_
_entity.id
_entity.type
_entity.pdbx_description
1 polymer ?
#
loop_
_entity_poly.entity_id
_entity_poly.type
_entity_poly.pdbx_seq_one_letter_code
_entity_poly.pdbx_strand_id
1 'polypeptide(L)' 'MLDRRAVAALGLLILAGCGDRNLHLKVHYRDASGLSAGAPVVKGAGAIGSVESIEADPKGGYLVGIE' A
#
# COMPACT_ATOMS: atom_id res chain seq x y z
N MET A 1 26.57 -6.14 32.63
CA MET A 1 27.33 -6.32 31.37
C MET A 1 26.33 -6.77 30.32
N LEU A 2 25.97 -5.89 29.38
CA LEU A 2 25.00 -6.21 28.33
C LEU A 2 25.71 -7.13 27.32
N ASP A 3 25.21 -8.35 27.15
CA ASP A 3 25.79 -9.37 26.29
C ASP A 3 25.85 -8.87 24.84
N ARG A 4 26.97 -9.07 24.13
CA ARG A 4 27.14 -8.71 22.71
C ARG A 4 26.01 -9.29 21.84
N ARG A 5 25.44 -10.42 22.24
CA ARG A 5 24.29 -11.05 21.59
C ARG A 5 22.98 -10.27 21.82
N ALA A 6 22.81 -9.67 23.00
CA ALA A 6 21.66 -8.82 23.30
C ALA A 6 21.69 -7.52 22.49
N VAL A 7 22.87 -6.95 22.24
CA VAL A 7 23.04 -5.76 21.39
C VAL A 7 22.69 -6.04 19.93
N ALA A 8 23.10 -7.21 19.41
CA ALA A 8 22.78 -7.62 18.03
C ALA A 8 21.29 -7.90 17.84
N ALA A 9 20.64 -8.58 18.80
CA ALA A 9 19.20 -8.83 18.76
C ALA A 9 18.37 -7.54 18.83
N LEU A 10 18.80 -6.57 19.65
CA LEU A 10 18.16 -5.25 19.73
C LEU A 10 18.30 -4.45 18.43
N GLY A 11 19.45 -4.56 17.74
CA GLY A 11 19.67 -3.92 16.43
C GLY A 11 18.80 -4.51 15.31
N LEU A 12 18.54 -5.82 15.34
CA LEU A 12 17.65 -6.50 14.37
C LEU A 12 16.18 -6.10 14.56
N LEU A 13 15.74 -5.83 15.79
CA LEU A 13 14.38 -5.38 16.08
C LEU A 13 14.11 -3.95 15.56
N ILE A 14 15.12 -3.09 15.50
CA ILE A 14 14.99 -1.71 14.97
C ILE A 14 14.80 -1.71 13.44
N LEU A 15 15.33 -2.71 12.74
CA LEU A 15 15.20 -2.83 11.27
C LEU A 15 13.88 -3.46 10.82
N ALA A 16 13.15 -4.13 11.70
CA ALA A 16 11.87 -4.76 11.39
C ALA A 16 10.67 -3.78 11.43
N GLY A 17 10.90 -2.51 11.78
CA GLY A 17 9.86 -1.52 12.07
C GLY A 17 9.44 -0.59 10.92
N CYS A 18 9.88 -0.84 9.67
CA CYS A 18 9.42 -0.07 8.52
C CYS A 18 8.16 -0.71 7.91
N GLY A 19 7.06 -0.70 8.66
CA GLY A 19 5.74 -0.86 8.06
C GLY A 19 5.43 0.39 7.22
N ASP A 20 4.89 0.22 6.02
CA ASP A 20 4.38 1.35 5.26
C ASP A 20 3.33 2.09 6.10
N ARG A 21 3.43 3.43 6.17
CA ARG A 21 2.49 4.29 6.90
C ARG A 21 1.40 4.84 5.99
N ASN A 22 1.35 4.40 4.74
CA ASN A 22 0.31 4.77 3.78
C ASN A 22 -1.04 4.15 4.16
N LEU A 23 -2.10 4.84 3.78
CA LEU A 23 -3.46 4.37 3.98
C LEU A 23 -3.87 3.57 2.73
N HIS A 24 -3.92 2.25 2.85
CA HIS A 24 -4.39 1.40 1.76
C HIS A 24 -5.92 1.34 1.74
N LEU A 25 -6.52 1.71 0.60
CA LEU A 25 -7.96 1.69 0.36
C LEU A 25 -8.29 0.74 -0.79
N LYS A 26 -9.43 0.05 -0.70
CA LYS A 26 -10.03 -0.67 -1.84
C LYS A 26 -11.34 -0.02 -2.24
N VAL A 27 -11.46 0.30 -3.52
CA VAL A 27 -12.67 0.91 -4.11
C VAL A 27 -13.26 -0.05 -5.14
N HIS A 28 -14.57 -0.27 -5.05
CA HIS A 28 -15.28 -1.13 -6.01
C HIS A 28 -15.74 -0.31 -7.22
N TYR A 29 -15.42 -0.80 -8.41
CA TYR A 29 -15.81 -0.23 -9.69
C TYR A 29 -16.59 -1.26 -10.51
N ARG A 30 -17.60 -0.80 -11.24
CA ARG A 30 -18.28 -1.64 -12.23
C ARG A 30 -17.38 -1.96 -13.42
N ASP A 31 -16.59 -0.97 -13.85
CA ASP A 31 -15.64 -1.04 -14.95
C ASP A 31 -14.36 -0.30 -14.53
N ALA A 32 -13.20 -0.92 -14.73
CA ALA A 32 -11.89 -0.37 -14.42
C ALA A 32 -11.08 -0.02 -15.69
N SER A 33 -11.72 -0.03 -16.86
CA SER A 33 -11.10 0.33 -18.12
C SER A 33 -10.47 1.72 -18.06
N GLY A 34 -9.20 1.82 -18.49
CA GLY A 34 -8.43 3.07 -18.44
C GLY A 34 -7.71 3.32 -17.12
N LEU A 35 -7.91 2.49 -16.10
CA LEU A 35 -7.05 2.46 -14.92
C LEU A 35 -5.84 1.54 -15.15
N SER A 36 -4.71 1.92 -14.56
CA SER A 36 -3.50 1.11 -14.54
C SER A 36 -2.80 1.26 -13.20
N ALA A 37 -2.04 0.26 -12.78
CA ALA A 37 -1.13 0.40 -11.64
C ALA A 37 -0.21 1.61 -11.85
N GLY A 38 0.04 2.36 -10.78
CA GLY A 38 0.78 3.62 -10.78
C GLY A 38 0.01 4.85 -11.29
N ALA A 39 -1.23 4.70 -11.75
CA ALA A 39 -2.04 5.86 -12.14
C ALA A 39 -2.30 6.77 -10.93
N PRO A 40 -2.24 8.11 -11.09
CA PRO A 40 -2.34 9.02 -9.96
C PRO A 40 -3.77 9.14 -9.45
N VAL A 41 -3.93 9.12 -8.13
CA VAL A 41 -5.17 9.51 -7.45
C VAL A 41 -5.08 10.99 -7.11
N VAL A 42 -6.06 11.78 -7.57
CA VAL A 42 -6.00 13.25 -7.53
C VAL A 42 -7.13 13.85 -6.71
N LYS A 43 -6.81 14.89 -5.93
CA LYS A 43 -7.77 15.75 -5.24
C LYS A 43 -7.51 17.20 -5.64
N GLY A 44 -8.42 17.78 -6.43
CA GLY A 44 -8.17 19.06 -7.09
C GLY A 44 -7.03 18.94 -8.11
N ALA A 45 -6.02 19.80 -8.00
CA ALA A 45 -4.84 19.76 -8.87
C ALA A 45 -3.66 18.92 -8.34
N GLY A 46 -3.78 18.35 -7.12
CA GLY A 46 -2.71 17.60 -6.46
C GLY A 46 -2.90 16.09 -6.52
N ALA A 47 -1.83 15.37 -6.85
CA ALA A 47 -1.76 13.92 -6.65
C ALA A 47 -1.60 13.61 -5.15
N ILE A 48 -2.42 12.70 -4.64
CA ILE A 48 -2.48 12.32 -3.22
C ILE A 48 -2.21 10.84 -2.98
N GLY A 49 -1.98 10.08 -4.04
CA GLY A 49 -1.74 8.64 -3.99
C GLY A 49 -1.66 8.04 -5.39
N SER A 50 -1.63 6.72 -5.48
CA SER A 50 -1.61 6.00 -6.74
C SER A 50 -2.40 4.69 -6.68
N VAL A 51 -2.79 4.20 -7.86
CA VAL A 51 -3.40 2.87 -7.99
C VAL A 51 -2.34 1.81 -7.72
N GLU A 52 -2.53 1.01 -6.67
CA GLU A 52 -1.64 -0.09 -6.29
C GLU A 52 -1.98 -1.35 -7.09
N SER A 53 -3.26 -1.74 -7.10
CA SER A 53 -3.72 -2.99 -7.73
C SER A 53 -5.09 -2.83 -8.40
N ILE A 54 -5.36 -3.70 -9.39
CA ILE A 54 -6.66 -3.85 -10.02
C ILE A 54 -6.97 -5.34 -10.06
N GLU A 55 -7.99 -5.76 -9.33
CA GLU A 55 -8.39 -7.16 -9.17
C GLU A 55 -9.84 -7.34 -9.64
N ALA A 56 -10.18 -8.47 -10.27
CA ALA A 56 -11.58 -8.79 -10.56
C ALA A 56 -12.32 -9.11 -9.26
N ASP A 57 -13.51 -8.54 -9.06
CA ASP A 57 -14.36 -8.87 -7.91
C ASP A 57 -15.19 -10.13 -8.23
N PRO A 58 -15.14 -11.20 -7.42
CA PRO A 58 -16.00 -12.37 -7.57
C PRO A 58 -17.51 -12.06 -7.57
N LYS A 59 -17.92 -10.92 -7.00
CA LYS A 59 -19.31 -10.43 -7.01
C LYS A 59 -19.66 -9.61 -8.27
N GLY A 60 -18.70 -9.45 -9.18
CA GLY A 60 -18.81 -8.67 -10.40
C GLY A 60 -18.13 -7.30 -10.29
N GLY A 61 -17.52 -6.85 -11.39
CA GLY A 61 -16.74 -5.61 -11.43
C GLY A 61 -15.29 -5.81 -10.97
N TYR A 62 -14.70 -4.77 -10.39
CA TYR A 62 -13.29 -4.70 -10.05
C TYR A 62 -13.07 -4.06 -8.68
N LEU A 63 -12.11 -4.59 -7.91
CA LEU A 63 -11.58 -3.94 -6.72
C LEU A 63 -10.26 -3.27 -7.07
N VAL A 64 -10.19 -1.96 -6.88
CA VAL A 64 -9.01 -1.14 -7.15
C VAL A 64 -8.37 -0.75 -5.82
N GLY A 65 -7.14 -1.19 -5.61
CA GLY A 65 -6.30 -0.81 -4.48
C GLY A 65 -5.66 0.56 -4.70
N ILE A 66 -5.60 1.38 -3.67
CA ILE A 66 -5.02 2.73 -3.67
C ILE A 66 -4.15 2.90 -2.43
N GLU A 67 -2.98 3.52 -2.59
CA GLU A 67 -2.08 3.95 -1.51
C GLU A 67 -1.65 5.41 -1.67
#